data_AF-A0A844ZMD0-F1
#
_entry.id   AF-A0A844ZMD0-F1
#
_cell.length_a   1.000
_cell.length_b   1.000
_cell.length_c   1.000
_cell.angle_alpha   90.00
_cell.angle_beta   90.00
_cell.angle_gamma   90.00
#
_symmetry.space_group_name_H-M   'P 1'
#
loop_
_entity.id
_entity.type
_entity.pdbx_description
1 polymer ?
#
loop_
_entity_poly.entity_id
_entity_poly.type
_entity_poly.pdbx_seq_one_letter_code
_entity_poly.pdbx_strand_id
1 'polypeptide(L)'
;MASNTATTAPRLRRGRPLIAAVAVEIVLIAITIALFASMPDPNPVLDMVIPPLALLLFIPAGYWTANGTTAPVLNGFVAGLWGIVLYVALTLIANGAVADFDLESSVRPAYLLAHGLKVVGGVIGGWLVARKLAD
;
A
#
# COMPACT_ATOMS: atom_id res chain seq x y z
N MET A 1 -32.59 -11.70 -32.32
CA MET A 1 -32.57 -11.15 -30.95
C MET A 1 -31.13 -11.23 -30.46
N ALA A 2 -30.41 -10.10 -30.42
CA ALA A 2 -29.05 -10.06 -29.88
C ALA A 2 -29.11 -10.21 -28.36
N SER A 3 -28.35 -11.15 -27.80
CA SER A 3 -28.23 -11.28 -26.34
C SER A 3 -27.50 -10.04 -25.82
N ASN A 4 -28.14 -9.29 -24.92
CA ASN A 4 -27.46 -8.27 -24.14
C ASN A 4 -26.41 -8.99 -23.28
N THR A 5 -25.15 -9.00 -23.73
CA THR A 5 -24.01 -9.30 -22.87
C THR A 5 -23.93 -8.19 -21.84
N ALA A 6 -24.67 -8.33 -20.74
CA ALA A 6 -24.54 -7.48 -19.59
C ALA A 6 -23.09 -7.59 -19.11
N THR A 7 -22.25 -6.64 -19.52
CA THR A 7 -20.89 -6.47 -19.02
C THR A 7 -21.01 -6.28 -17.52
N THR A 8 -20.75 -7.34 -16.77
CA THR A 8 -20.69 -7.31 -15.33
C THR A 8 -19.63 -6.30 -14.94
N ALA A 9 -20.07 -5.17 -14.37
CA ALA A 9 -19.19 -4.08 -14.00
C ALA A 9 -18.02 -4.61 -13.13
N PRO A 10 -16.78 -4.12 -13.34
CA PRO A 10 -15.63 -4.54 -12.57
C PRO A 10 -15.91 -4.39 -11.07
N ARG A 11 -15.85 -5.50 -10.32
CA ARG A 11 -16.23 -5.51 -8.90
C ARG A 11 -15.02 -5.24 -8.01
N LEU A 12 -15.07 -4.11 -7.32
CA LEU A 12 -14.18 -3.81 -6.20
C LEU A 12 -14.60 -4.60 -4.97
N ARG A 13 -13.62 -5.21 -4.27
CA ARG A 13 -13.85 -5.75 -2.93
C ARG A 13 -13.81 -4.60 -1.93
N ARG A 14 -14.92 -4.37 -1.24
CA ARG A 14 -15.10 -3.16 -0.41
C ARG A 14 -14.17 -3.09 0.81
N GLY A 15 -13.78 -4.23 1.40
CA GLY A 15 -12.99 -4.25 2.65
C GLY A 15 -11.56 -4.79 2.54
N ARG A 16 -11.31 -5.74 1.64
CA ARG A 16 -9.98 -6.39 1.53
C ARG A 16 -8.84 -5.42 1.22
N PRO A 17 -8.98 -4.46 0.27
CA PRO A 17 -7.89 -3.52 -0.03
C PRO A 17 -7.45 -2.72 1.20
N LEU A 18 -8.42 -2.25 2.01
CA LEU A 18 -8.14 -1.53 3.25
C LEU A 18 -7.44 -2.43 4.27
N ILE A 19 -7.96 -3.65 4.50
CA ILE A 19 -7.34 -4.61 5.43
C ILE A 19 -5.90 -4.92 5.02
N ALA A 20 -5.66 -5.13 3.72
CA ALA A 20 -4.33 -5.40 3.19
C ALA A 20 -3.38 -4.22 3.42
N ALA A 21 -3.85 -2.99 3.14
CA ALA A 21 -3.07 -1.78 3.37
C ALA A 21 -2.74 -1.61 4.86
N VAL A 22 -3.72 -1.75 5.76
CA VAL A 22 -3.50 -1.68 7.22
C VAL A 22 -2.48 -2.71 7.68
N ALA A 23 -2.60 -3.97 7.22
CA ALA A 23 -1.66 -5.03 7.58
C ALA A 23 -0.22 -4.69 7.15
N VAL A 24 -0.03 -4.15 5.95
CA VAL A 24 1.30 -3.73 5.48
C VAL A 24 1.81 -2.51 6.27
N GLU A 25 0.98 -1.51 6.53
CA GLU A 25 1.38 -0.35 7.35
C GLU A 25 1.82 -0.78 8.75
N ILE A 26 1.12 -1.72 9.40
CA ILE A 26 1.52 -2.25 10.71
C ILE A 26 2.95 -2.79 10.67
N VAL A 27 3.31 -3.53 9.62
CA VAL A 27 4.67 -4.07 9.45
C VAL A 27 5.69 -2.94 9.26
N LEU A 28 5.40 -1.97 8.37
CA LEU A 28 6.32 -0.85 8.10
C LEU A 28 6.51 0.04 9.33
N ILE A 29 5.44 0.30 10.09
CA ILE A 29 5.47 1.06 11.34
C ILE A 29 6.28 0.31 12.39
N ALA A 30 6.07 -1.00 12.55
CA ALA A 30 6.82 -1.80 13.52
C ALA A 30 8.32 -1.77 13.25
N ILE A 31 8.74 -1.88 11.97
CA ILE A 31 10.14 -1.74 11.56
C ILE A 31 10.65 -0.33 11.88
N THR A 32 9.87 0.70 11.56
CA THR A 32 10.24 2.10 11.84
C THR A 32 10.47 2.31 13.33
N ILE A 33 9.54 1.89 14.19
CA ILE A 33 9.65 1.99 15.64
C ILE A 33 10.87 1.22 16.15
N ALA A 34 11.10 0.01 15.67
CA ALA A 34 12.26 -0.80 16.07
C ALA A 34 13.59 -0.11 15.74
N LEU A 35 13.70 0.55 14.57
CA LEU A 35 14.88 1.31 14.20
C LEU A 35 15.06 2.54 15.08
N PHE A 36 14.02 3.35 15.29
CA PHE A 36 14.08 4.49 16.22
C PHE A 36 14.46 4.08 17.66
N ALA A 37 14.06 2.89 18.11
CA ALA A 37 14.42 2.38 19.44
C ALA A 37 15.85 1.83 19.54
N SER A 38 16.49 1.48 18.42
CA SER A 38 17.76 0.75 18.40
C SER A 38 18.97 1.55 17.93
N MET A 39 18.78 2.73 17.31
CA MET A 39 19.88 3.55 16.84
C MET A 39 19.65 5.06 17.03
N PRO A 40 20.73 5.84 17.24
CA PRO A 40 20.62 7.30 17.44
C PRO A 40 20.08 8.07 16.23
N ASP A 41 20.41 7.65 15.01
CA ASP A 41 19.89 8.25 13.77
C ASP A 41 19.47 7.14 12.78
N PRO A 42 18.17 6.77 12.76
CA PRO A 42 17.68 5.71 11.88
C PRO A 42 17.39 6.17 10.46
N ASN A 43 17.43 7.48 10.19
CA ASN A 43 16.93 8.05 8.94
C ASN A 43 17.64 7.52 7.69
N PRO A 44 18.98 7.41 7.63
CA PRO A 44 19.66 6.86 6.45
C PRO A 44 19.28 5.39 6.17
N VAL A 45 19.06 4.61 7.23
CA VAL A 45 18.65 3.20 7.10
C VAL A 45 17.20 3.11 6.62
N LEU A 46 16.31 3.94 7.18
CA LEU A 46 14.91 4.01 6.77
C LEU A 46 14.77 4.41 5.30
N ASP A 47 15.51 5.41 4.85
CA ASP A 47 15.47 5.88 3.46
C ASP A 47 15.91 4.79 2.45
N MET A 48 16.81 3.89 2.87
CA MET A 48 17.26 2.75 2.06
C MET A 48 16.28 1.57 2.11
N VAL A 49 15.65 1.32 3.26
CA VAL A 49 14.91 0.07 3.53
C VAL A 49 13.41 0.20 3.28
N ILE A 50 12.79 1.34 3.63
CA ILE A 50 11.34 1.51 3.55
C ILE A 50 10.82 1.47 2.10
N PRO A 51 11.42 2.15 1.11
CA PRO A 51 10.91 2.09 -0.27
C PRO A 51 10.86 0.67 -0.86
N PRO A 52 11.93 -0.14 -0.84
CA PRO A 52 11.87 -1.51 -1.37
C PRO A 52 10.93 -2.40 -0.55
N LEU A 53 10.86 -2.25 0.78
CA LEU A 53 9.90 -3.00 1.59
C LEU A 53 8.45 -2.65 1.25
N ALA A 54 8.14 -1.38 1.03
CA ALA A 54 6.81 -0.95 0.62
C ALA A 54 6.39 -1.63 -0.68
N LEU A 55 7.28 -1.68 -1.68
CA LEU A 55 7.04 -2.42 -2.92
C LEU A 55 6.80 -3.91 -2.65
N LEU A 56 7.73 -4.56 -1.95
CA LEU A 56 7.72 -6.01 -1.72
C LEU A 56 6.52 -6.47 -0.91
N LEU A 57 6.07 -5.69 0.07
CA LEU A 57 4.92 -6.02 0.91
C LEU A 57 3.60 -5.77 0.17
N PHE A 58 3.54 -4.77 -0.72
CA PHE A 58 2.33 -4.49 -1.49
C PHE A 58 2.08 -5.47 -2.65
N ILE A 59 3.10 -6.20 -3.13
CA ILE A 59 2.91 -7.27 -4.13
C ILE A 59 1.98 -8.39 -3.61
N PRO A 60 2.28 -9.09 -2.50
CA PRO A 60 1.41 -10.13 -1.96
C PRO A 60 0.09 -9.56 -1.45
N ALA A 61 0.06 -8.34 -0.91
CA ALA A 61 -1.16 -7.65 -0.50
C ALA A 61 -2.10 -7.39 -1.69
N GLY A 62 -1.55 -6.89 -2.80
CA GLY A 62 -2.27 -6.69 -4.07
C GLY A 62 -2.77 -8.01 -4.64
N TYR A 63 -1.93 -9.04 -4.64
CA TYR A 63 -2.29 -10.39 -5.09
C TYR A 63 -3.47 -10.96 -4.29
N TRP A 64 -3.40 -10.92 -2.96
CA TRP A 64 -4.47 -11.39 -2.08
C TRP A 64 -5.76 -10.62 -2.34
N THR A 65 -5.68 -9.29 -2.41
CA THR A 65 -6.84 -8.40 -2.64
C THR A 65 -7.51 -8.69 -3.99
N ALA A 66 -6.70 -8.93 -5.03
CA ALA A 66 -7.14 -9.21 -6.39
C ALA A 66 -7.73 -10.62 -6.57
N ASN A 67 -7.37 -11.60 -5.72
CA ASN A 67 -7.78 -12.99 -5.88
C ASN A 67 -9.31 -13.17 -5.81
N GLY A 68 -9.86 -13.88 -6.81
CA GLY A 68 -11.29 -14.13 -6.98
C GLY A 68 -12.10 -12.87 -7.31
N THR A 69 -11.54 -11.93 -8.06
CA THR A 69 -12.23 -10.72 -8.52
C THR A 69 -12.30 -10.68 -10.05
N THR A 70 -13.28 -9.96 -10.60
CA THR A 70 -13.37 -9.68 -12.04
C THR A 70 -12.51 -8.49 -12.47
N ALA A 71 -11.86 -7.81 -11.52
CA ALA A 71 -11.06 -6.61 -11.74
C ALA A 71 -9.76 -6.64 -10.91
N PRO A 72 -8.88 -7.62 -11.14
CA PRO A 72 -7.76 -7.91 -10.25
C PRO A 72 -6.74 -6.77 -10.17
N VAL A 73 -6.34 -6.18 -11.30
CA VAL A 73 -5.41 -5.02 -11.33
C VAL A 73 -6.00 -3.83 -10.58
N LEU A 74 -7.29 -3.52 -10.80
CA LEU A 74 -7.97 -2.42 -10.13
C LEU A 74 -8.04 -2.62 -8.61
N ASN A 75 -8.32 -3.84 -8.15
CA ASN A 75 -8.33 -4.17 -6.73
C ASN A 75 -6.93 -4.02 -6.09
N GLY A 76 -5.88 -4.42 -6.81
CA GLY A 76 -4.49 -4.18 -6.40
C GLY A 76 -4.11 -2.70 -6.33
N PHE A 77 -4.49 -1.92 -7.34
CA PHE A 77 -4.32 -0.46 -7.35
C PHE A 77 -5.01 0.22 -6.16
N VAL A 78 -6.26 -0.14 -5.88
CA VAL A 78 -7.02 0.40 -4.74
C VAL A 78 -6.37 0.05 -3.40
N ALA A 79 -5.74 -1.12 -3.26
CA ALA A 79 -4.99 -1.44 -2.05
C ALA A 79 -3.82 -0.46 -1.86
N GLY A 80 -3.04 -0.20 -2.91
CA GLY A 80 -1.96 0.78 -2.88
C GLY A 80 -2.43 2.19 -2.53
N LEU A 81 -3.56 2.64 -3.10
CA LEU A 81 -4.16 3.93 -2.76
C LEU A 81 -4.56 4.03 -1.29
N TRP A 82 -5.11 2.95 -0.71
CA TRP A 82 -5.38 2.92 0.73
C TRP A 82 -4.11 3.08 1.56
N GLY A 83 -2.98 2.51 1.12
CA GLY A 83 -1.68 2.74 1.77
C GLY A 83 -1.24 4.22 1.76
N ILE A 84 -1.56 4.96 0.70
CA ILE A 84 -1.32 6.41 0.63
C ILE A 84 -2.28 7.16 1.57
N VAL A 85 -3.57 6.84 1.52
CA VAL A 85 -4.59 7.47 2.38
C VAL A 85 -4.27 7.25 3.85
N LEU A 86 -3.86 6.05 4.24
CA LEU A 86 -3.46 5.73 5.61
C LEU A 86 -2.24 6.55 6.04
N TYR A 87 -1.24 6.70 5.19
CA TYR A 87 -0.10 7.57 5.48
C TYR A 87 -0.54 9.01 5.72
N VAL A 88 -1.33 9.61 4.81
CA VAL A 88 -1.80 10.98 4.98
C VAL A 88 -2.60 11.13 6.28
N ALA A 89 -3.52 10.20 6.54
CA ALA A 89 -4.31 10.21 7.77
C ALA A 89 -3.44 10.12 9.03
N LEU A 90 -2.48 9.20 9.07
CA LEU A 90 -1.57 9.02 10.20
C LEU A 90 -0.66 10.22 10.39
N THR A 91 -0.12 10.81 9.32
CA THR A 91 0.69 12.02 9.37
C THR A 91 -0.11 13.20 9.92
N LEU A 92 -1.36 13.39 9.47
CA LEU A 92 -2.22 14.47 9.97
C LEU A 92 -2.59 14.26 11.45
N ILE A 93 -2.90 13.02 11.85
CA ILE A 93 -3.18 12.67 13.25
C ILE A 93 -1.95 12.93 14.11
N ALA A 94 -0.76 12.47 13.70
CA ALA A 94 0.48 12.66 14.44
C ALA A 94 0.81 14.15 14.59
N ASN A 95 0.69 14.94 13.52
CA ASN A 95 0.91 16.38 13.54
C ASN A 95 -0.02 17.13 14.52
N GLY A 96 -1.25 16.63 14.73
CA GLY A 96 -2.20 17.23 15.68
C GLY A 96 -2.10 16.70 17.11
N ALA A 97 -1.51 15.52 17.31
CA ALA A 97 -1.58 14.78 18.58
C ALA A 97 -0.22 14.58 19.26
N VAL A 98 0.89 14.75 18.55
CA VAL A 98 2.25 14.50 19.05
C VAL A 98 3.01 15.83 19.09
N ALA A 99 3.40 16.26 20.29
CA ALA A 99 3.95 17.60 20.54
C ALA A 99 5.23 17.91 19.75
N ASP A 100 6.08 16.91 19.53
CA ASP A 100 7.38 17.03 18.86
C ASP A 100 7.39 16.38 17.47
N PHE A 101 6.23 16.29 16.81
CA PHE A 101 6.16 15.73 15.47
C PHE A 101 6.71 16.70 14.43
N ASP A 102 7.78 16.29 13.75
CA ASP A 102 8.33 17.01 12.61
C ASP A 102 7.63 16.59 11.30
N LEU A 103 6.77 17.46 10.77
CA LEU A 103 6.08 17.23 9.50
C LEU A 103 7.05 17.18 8.31
N GLU A 104 8.16 17.93 8.34
CA GLU A 104 9.13 17.94 7.23
C GLU A 104 9.78 16.57 7.06
N SER A 105 10.07 15.87 8.16
CA SER A 105 10.54 14.48 8.13
C SER A 105 9.59 13.52 7.41
N SER A 106 8.29 13.82 7.39
CA SER A 106 7.28 12.98 6.76
C SER A 106 7.21 13.14 5.24
N VAL A 107 7.67 14.26 4.68
CA VAL A 107 7.60 14.56 3.23
C VAL A 107 8.92 14.33 2.49
N ARG A 108 9.86 13.60 3.12
CA ARG A 108 11.14 13.27 2.50
C ARG A 108 10.96 12.49 1.19
N PRO A 109 11.83 12.70 0.18
CA PRO A 109 11.72 12.04 -1.11
C PRO A 109 11.62 10.51 -1.05
N ALA A 110 12.37 9.87 -0.14
CA ALA A 110 12.33 8.42 0.04
C ALA A 110 10.94 7.95 0.54
N TYR A 111 10.31 8.68 1.46
CA TYR A 111 8.98 8.36 1.95
C TYR A 111 7.93 8.53 0.86
N LEU A 112 7.96 9.66 0.13
CA LEU A 112 7.06 9.88 -1.01
C LEU A 112 7.20 8.78 -2.08
N LEU A 113 8.44 8.38 -2.37
CA LEU A 113 8.72 7.25 -3.26
C LEU A 113 8.12 5.95 -2.71
N ALA A 114 8.32 5.65 -1.42
CA ALA A 114 7.76 4.46 -0.79
C ALA A 114 6.23 4.41 -0.95
N HIS A 115 5.53 5.52 -0.77
CA HIS A 115 4.07 5.60 -0.98
C HIS A 115 3.65 5.35 -2.43
N GLY A 116 4.40 5.88 -3.40
CA GLY A 116 4.21 5.55 -4.82
C GLY A 116 4.42 4.05 -5.10
N LEU A 117 5.46 3.45 -4.50
CA LEU A 117 5.78 2.04 -4.65
C LEU A 117 4.71 1.10 -4.06
N LYS A 118 3.92 1.54 -3.08
CA LYS A 118 2.74 0.79 -2.60
C LYS A 118 1.73 0.56 -3.73
N VAL A 119 1.49 1.57 -4.56
CA VAL A 119 0.60 1.48 -5.73
C VAL A 119 1.19 0.55 -6.77
N VAL A 120 2.47 0.71 -7.09
CA VAL A 120 3.16 -0.16 -8.05
C VAL A 120 3.11 -1.63 -7.60
N GLY A 121 3.43 -1.91 -6.34
CA GLY A 121 3.38 -3.26 -5.78
C GLY A 121 1.96 -3.84 -5.84
N GLY A 122 0.96 -3.05 -5.45
CA GLY A 122 -0.44 -3.44 -5.52
C GLY A 122 -0.88 -3.81 -6.94
N VAL A 123 -0.51 -2.98 -7.93
CA VAL A 123 -0.77 -3.22 -9.36
C VAL A 123 -0.07 -4.50 -9.84
N ILE A 124 1.19 -4.72 -9.49
CA ILE A 124 1.94 -5.95 -9.84
C ILE A 124 1.21 -7.18 -9.28
N GLY A 125 0.84 -7.15 -8.00
CA GLY A 125 0.09 -8.24 -7.37
C GLY A 125 -1.24 -8.54 -8.08
N GLY A 126 -1.99 -7.49 -8.44
CA GLY A 126 -3.22 -7.64 -9.20
C GLY A 126 -3.00 -8.15 -10.63
N TRP A 127 -1.93 -7.71 -11.29
CA TRP A 127 -1.56 -8.19 -12.63
C TRP A 127 -1.20 -9.67 -12.63
N LEU A 128 -0.47 -10.16 -11.61
CA LEU A 128 -0.16 -11.59 -11.46
C LEU A 128 -1.42 -12.45 -11.36
N VAL A 129 -2.46 -11.98 -10.65
CA VAL A 129 -3.77 -12.67 -10.62
C VAL A 129 -4.44 -12.61 -11.99
N ALA A 130 -4.40 -11.47 -12.67
CA ALA A 130 -4.99 -11.31 -14.00
C ALA A 130 -4.41 -12.30 -15.01
N ARG A 131 -3.09 -12.51 -15.00
CA ARG A 131 -2.42 -13.49 -15.87
C ARG A 131 -2.88 -14.90 -15.60
N LYS A 132 -2.97 -15.29 -14.32
CA LYS A 132 -3.46 -16.61 -13.93
C LYS A 132 -4.90 -16.90 -14.38
N LEU A 133 -5.72 -15.87 -14.59
CA LEU A 133 -7.10 -16.03 -15.08
C LEU A 133 -7.20 -16.10 -16.61
N ALA A 134 -6.13 -15.70 -17.32
CA ALA A 134 -6.05 -15.74 -18.77
C ALA A 134 -5.47 -17.06 -19.30
N ASP A 135 -4.74 -17.79 -18.45
CA ASP A 135 -4.22 -19.14 -18.68
C ASP A 135 -5.27 -20.21 -18.31
#